data_AF-A0A2M8S5M2-F1
#
_entry.id   AF-A0A2M8S5M2-F1
#
_cell.length_a   1.000
_cell.length_b   1.000
_cell.length_c   1.000
_cell.angle_alpha   90.00
_cell.angle_beta   90.00
_cell.angle_gamma   90.00
#
_symmetry.space_group_name_H-M   'P 1'
#
loop_
_entity.id
_entity.type
_entity.pdbx_description
1 polymer ?
#
loop_
_entity_poly.entity_id
_entity_poly.type
_entity_poly.pdbx_seq_one_letter_code
_entity_poly.pdbx_strand_id
1 'polypeptide(L)'
;MLIHKKIREELTALLEADINLDAAFYAGRPVSIDLENQPIAIVVLIDKATRQKNTLCDDEWAATLSVVIYHKSFEGEGKLDDIAEQIIHLLENVELKHLASHELVQYEYEKDTQQRMVYR
;
A
#
# COMPACT_ATOMS: atom_id res chain seq x y z
N MET A 1 -1.35 -16.08 -6.00
CA MET A 1 -2.79 -16.25 -6.27
C MET A 1 -3.27 -15.14 -7.17
N LEU A 2 -4.14 -15.43 -8.14
CA LEU A 2 -4.65 -14.46 -9.12
C LEU A 2 -5.51 -13.36 -8.46
N ILE A 3 -6.26 -13.67 -7.39
CA ILE A 3 -7.13 -12.70 -6.71
C ILE A 3 -6.32 -11.62 -5.96
N HIS A 4 -5.26 -11.99 -5.24
CA HIS A 4 -4.40 -10.99 -4.57
C HIS A 4 -3.72 -10.04 -5.57
N LYS A 5 -3.39 -10.53 -6.76
CA LYS A 5 -2.85 -9.68 -7.83
C LYS A 5 -3.90 -8.65 -8.26
N LYS A 6 -5.14 -9.08 -8.51
CA LYS A 6 -6.25 -8.20 -8.88
C LYS A 6 -6.54 -7.14 -7.82
N ILE A 7 -6.57 -7.52 -6.54
CA ILE A 7 -6.80 -6.55 -5.43
C ILE A 7 -5.72 -5.49 -5.40
N ARG A 8 -4.43 -5.86 -5.55
CA ARG A 8 -3.34 -4.88 -5.59
C ARG A 8 -3.46 -3.96 -6.80
N GLU A 9 -3.67 -4.50 -7.99
CA GLU A 9 -3.81 -3.71 -9.22
C GLU A 9 -5.01 -2.77 -9.16
N GLU A 10 -6.14 -3.23 -8.62
CA GLU A 10 -7.35 -2.42 -8.43
C GLU A 10 -7.10 -1.25 -7.49
N LEU A 11 -6.46 -1.50 -6.34
CA LEU A 11 -6.15 -0.42 -5.40
C LEU A 11 -5.09 0.54 -5.93
N THR A 12 -4.03 0.03 -6.58
CA THR A 12 -3.01 0.88 -7.17
C THR A 12 -3.59 1.80 -8.25
N ALA A 13 -4.45 1.27 -9.13
CA ALA A 13 -5.11 2.09 -10.16
C ALA A 13 -6.05 3.15 -9.56
N LEU A 14 -6.71 2.84 -8.44
CA LEU A 14 -7.56 3.78 -7.73
C LEU A 14 -6.74 4.91 -7.09
N LEU A 15 -5.64 4.56 -6.42
CA LEU A 15 -4.71 5.52 -5.85
C LEU A 15 -4.11 6.43 -6.92
N GLU A 16 -3.70 5.87 -8.07
CA GLU A 16 -3.20 6.63 -9.22
C GLU A 16 -4.24 7.62 -9.79
N ALA A 17 -5.53 7.28 -9.75
CA ALA A 17 -6.59 8.09 -10.32
C ALA A 17 -7.00 9.26 -9.43
N ASP A 18 -7.08 9.05 -8.11
CA ASP A 18 -7.56 10.06 -7.15
C ASP A 18 -6.42 10.91 -6.55
N ILE A 19 -5.25 10.31 -6.34
CA ILE A 19 -4.12 11.01 -5.75
C ILE A 19 -3.34 11.70 -6.87
N ASN A 20 -3.69 12.97 -7.12
CA ASN A 20 -3.00 13.83 -8.08
C ASN A 20 -1.63 14.29 -7.54
N LEU A 21 -0.73 13.33 -7.33
CA LEU A 21 0.61 13.50 -6.80
C LEU A 21 1.61 12.94 -7.80
N ASP A 22 2.73 13.64 -8.01
CA ASP A 22 3.85 13.13 -8.81
C ASP A 22 4.59 12.04 -8.02
N ALA A 23 3.98 10.86 -7.98
CA ALA A 23 4.44 9.71 -7.22
C ALA A 23 4.52 8.46 -8.11
N ALA A 24 5.47 7.59 -7.76
CA ALA A 24 5.58 6.27 -8.35
C ALA A 24 4.59 5.32 -7.66
N PHE A 25 3.77 4.59 -8.41
CA PHE A 25 2.81 3.64 -7.85
C PHE A 25 3.21 2.19 -8.19
N TYR A 26 3.15 1.31 -7.19
CA TYR A 26 3.57 -0.09 -7.35
C TYR A 26 2.57 -1.09 -6.76
N ALA A 27 2.11 -2.04 -7.58
CA ALA A 27 1.21 -3.13 -7.21
C ALA A 27 1.96 -4.38 -6.67
N GLY A 28 2.82 -4.19 -5.67
CA GLY A 28 3.64 -5.23 -5.05
C GLY A 28 5.03 -4.70 -4.67
N ARG A 29 5.87 -5.53 -4.03
CA ARG A 29 7.22 -5.11 -3.58
C ARG A 29 8.11 -4.85 -4.81
N PRO A 30 8.53 -3.60 -5.09
CA PRO A 30 9.48 -3.32 -6.15
C PRO A 30 10.89 -3.80 -5.74
N VAL A 31 11.72 -4.18 -6.72
CA VAL A 31 13.12 -4.60 -6.48
C VAL A 31 14.00 -3.39 -6.15
N SER A 32 13.71 -2.25 -6.77
CA SER A 32 14.39 -0.97 -6.55
C SER A 32 13.38 0.15 -6.72
N ILE A 33 13.42 1.14 -5.84
CA ILE A 33 12.62 2.36 -5.92
C ILE A 33 13.56 3.49 -6.30
N ASP A 34 13.35 4.09 -7.47
CA ASP A 34 14.11 5.27 -7.88
C ASP A 34 13.48 6.52 -7.26
N LEU A 35 13.94 6.82 -6.04
CA LEU A 35 13.53 8.02 -5.32
C LEU A 35 14.26 9.29 -5.82
N GLU A 36 15.19 9.18 -6.77
CA GLU A 36 15.94 10.33 -7.28
C GLU A 36 15.14 11.13 -8.31
N ASN A 37 14.45 10.42 -9.20
CA ASN A 37 13.58 11.03 -10.21
C ASN A 37 12.15 11.22 -9.71
N GLN A 38 11.66 10.35 -8.82
CA GLN A 38 10.33 10.44 -8.22
C GLN A 38 10.44 10.51 -6.69
N PRO A 39 10.27 11.69 -6.06
CA PRO A 39 10.57 11.87 -4.65
C PRO A 39 9.62 11.08 -3.72
N ILE A 40 8.50 10.62 -4.25
CA ILE A 40 7.45 9.88 -3.54
C ILE A 40 7.16 8.58 -4.28
N ALA A 41 7.06 7.48 -3.54
CA ALA A 41 6.60 6.21 -4.07
C ALA A 41 5.57 5.57 -3.14
N ILE A 42 4.45 5.12 -3.69
CA ILE A 42 3.37 4.45 -2.98
C ILE A 42 3.34 2.99 -3.42
N VAL A 43 3.46 2.09 -2.46
CA VAL A 43 3.56 0.64 -2.69
C VAL A 43 2.42 -0.08 -2.00
N VAL A 44 1.65 -0.85 -2.77
CA VAL A 44 0.53 -1.66 -2.26
C VAL A 44 0.96 -3.11 -2.11
N LEU A 45 0.84 -3.64 -0.89
CA LEU A 45 1.29 -4.97 -0.50
C LEU A 45 0.16 -5.78 0.11
N ILE A 46 0.18 -7.10 -0.09
CA ILE A 46 -0.69 -8.03 0.61
C ILE A 46 0.20 -9.07 1.26
N ASP A 47 0.20 -9.10 2.59
CA ASP A 47 1.00 -9.99 3.41
C ASP A 47 0.11 -10.86 4.31
N LYS A 48 0.69 -11.96 4.82
CA LYS A 48 0.04 -12.87 5.80
C LYS A 48 -1.34 -13.40 5.37
N ALA A 49 -1.53 -13.65 4.06
CA ALA A 49 -2.77 -14.24 3.57
C ALA A 49 -2.97 -15.64 4.13
N THR A 50 -4.04 -15.83 4.90
CA THR A 50 -4.40 -17.08 5.55
C THR A 50 -5.85 -17.43 5.23
N ARG A 51 -6.10 -18.71 4.98
CA ARG A 51 -7.46 -19.23 4.84
C ARG A 51 -8.05 -19.39 6.23
N GLN A 52 -9.12 -18.67 6.51
CA GLN A 52 -9.90 -18.79 7.73
C GLN A 52 -11.16 -19.59 7.43
N LYS A 53 -11.46 -20.55 8.30
CA LYS A 53 -12.74 -21.25 8.28
C LYS A 53 -13.75 -20.36 8.99
N ASN A 54 -14.61 -19.69 8.23
CA ASN A 54 -15.64 -18.83 8.81
C ASN A 54 -16.88 -19.66 9.19
N THR A 55 -17.22 -20.69 8.39
CA THR A 55 -18.28 -21.66 8.71
C THR A 55 -17.86 -23.11 8.41
N LEU A 56 -18.78 -24.06 8.62
CA LEU A 56 -18.57 -25.48 8.29
C LEU A 56 -18.39 -25.73 6.78
N CYS A 57 -18.87 -24.81 5.92
CA CYS A 57 -18.86 -24.94 4.46
C CYS A 57 -18.25 -23.75 3.71
N ASP A 58 -18.01 -22.61 4.36
CA ASP A 58 -17.39 -21.43 3.76
C ASP A 58 -16.01 -21.15 4.32
N ASP A 59 -15.08 -20.94 3.39
CA ASP A 59 -13.72 -20.52 3.66
C ASP A 59 -13.51 -19.11 3.14
N GLU A 60 -13.05 -18.23 4.01
CA GLU A 60 -12.68 -16.87 3.67
C GLU A 60 -11.17 -16.71 3.72
N TRP A 61 -10.64 -15.79 2.91
CA TRP A 61 -9.22 -15.45 2.94
C TRP A 61 -9.05 -14.13 3.67
N ALA A 62 -8.35 -14.17 4.79
CA ALA A 62 -7.96 -12.99 5.53
C ALA A 62 -6.49 -12.67 5.22
N ALA A 63 -6.20 -11.41 4.91
CA ALA A 63 -4.85 -10.94 4.64
C ALA A 63 -4.66 -9.52 5.16
N THR A 64 -3.41 -9.12 5.37
CA THR A 64 -3.07 -7.73 5.68
C THR A 64 -2.75 -7.00 4.39
N LEU A 65 -3.57 -6.02 4.04
CA LEU A 65 -3.33 -5.08 2.95
C LEU A 65 -2.57 -3.87 3.53
N SER A 66 -1.38 -3.60 3.01
CA SER A 66 -0.51 -2.53 3.47
C SER A 66 -0.22 -1.56 2.33
N VAL A 67 -0.42 -0.27 2.59
CA VAL A 67 0.00 0.82 1.69
C VAL A 67 1.20 1.49 2.33
N VAL A 68 2.35 1.45 1.67
CA VAL A 68 3.61 1.99 2.15
C VAL A 68 3.98 3.20 1.32
N ILE A 69 4.20 4.34 1.99
CA ILE A 69 4.60 5.59 1.36
C ILE A 69 6.09 5.80 1.62
N TYR A 70 6.89 5.81 0.56
CA TYR A 70 8.29 6.17 0.58
C TYR A 70 8.43 7.63 0.18
N HIS A 71 9.29 8.36 0.90
CA HIS A 71 9.57 9.77 0.64
C HIS A 71 11.07 10.04 0.83
N LYS A 72 11.72 10.66 -0.16
CA LYS A 72 13.16 10.97 -0.10
C LYS A 72 13.48 12.14 0.82
N SER A 73 12.58 13.11 0.95
CA SER A 73 12.94 14.39 1.57
C SER A 73 12.94 14.31 3.10
N PHE A 74 13.89 15.03 3.70
CA PHE A 74 14.02 15.34 5.12
C PHE A 74 12.96 16.33 5.65
N GLU A 75 12.00 16.72 4.82
CA GLU A 75 10.86 17.50 5.27
C GLU A 75 10.00 16.60 6.16
N GLY A 76 9.64 17.10 7.35
CA GLY A 76 9.07 16.30 8.43
C GLY A 76 7.79 15.53 8.08
N GLU A 77 7.28 14.81 9.08
CA GLU A 77 6.20 13.81 8.93
C GLU A 77 4.88 14.39 8.39
N GLY A 78 4.66 15.72 8.45
CA GLY A 78 3.41 16.35 8.00
C GLY A 78 3.03 16.07 6.54
N LYS A 79 3.98 16.02 5.60
CA LYS A 79 3.64 15.66 4.20
C LYS A 79 3.24 14.19 4.05
N LEU A 80 3.83 13.30 4.85
CA LEU A 80 3.44 11.90 4.87
C LEU A 80 2.04 11.73 5.45
N ASP A 81 1.73 12.52 6.48
CA ASP A 81 0.42 12.51 7.12
C ASP A 81 -0.67 12.99 6.17
N ASP A 82 -0.43 14.08 5.44
CA ASP A 82 -1.38 14.59 4.45
C ASP A 82 -1.69 13.55 3.35
N ILE A 83 -0.68 12.80 2.90
CA ILE A 83 -0.85 11.73 1.90
C ILE A 83 -1.55 10.52 2.52
N ALA A 84 -1.17 10.13 3.73
CA ALA A 84 -1.77 9.01 4.44
C ALA A 84 -3.26 9.26 4.73
N GLU A 85 -3.62 10.47 5.16
CA GLU A 85 -5.01 10.86 5.42
C GLU A 85 -5.85 10.84 4.13
N GLN A 86 -5.31 11.32 3.01
CA GLN A 86 -5.96 11.19 1.70
C GLN A 86 -6.20 9.73 1.30
N ILE A 87 -5.20 8.86 1.50
CA ILE A 87 -5.33 7.43 1.22
C ILE A 87 -6.38 6.77 2.11
N ILE A 88 -6.39 7.09 3.41
CA ILE A 88 -7.37 6.55 4.36
C ILE A 88 -8.78 6.99 3.97
N HIS A 89 -9.00 8.27 3.71
CA HIS A 89 -10.31 8.77 3.28
C HIS A 89 -10.78 8.17 1.97
N LEU A 90 -9.86 7.95 1.03
CA LEU A 90 -10.18 7.27 -0.23
C LEU A 90 -10.61 5.81 0.04
N LEU A 91 -9.88 5.10 0.89
CA LEU A 91 -10.18 3.72 1.28
C LEU A 91 -11.49 3.59 2.05
N GLU A 92 -11.86 4.55 2.89
CA GLU A 92 -13.14 4.52 3.63
C GLU A 92 -14.36 4.67 2.71
N ASN A 93 -14.21 5.37 1.59
CA ASN A 93 -15.31 5.71 0.68
C ASN A 93 -15.36 4.87 -0.59
N VAL A 94 -14.45 3.89 -0.75
CA VAL A 94 -14.34 3.06 -1.95
C VAL A 94 -14.92 1.66 -1.76
N GLU A 95 -15.69 1.21 -2.75
CA GLU A 95 -16.04 -0.20 -2.90
C GLU A 95 -15.06 -0.89 -3.85
N LEU A 96 -14.28 -1.82 -3.31
CA LEU A 96 -13.35 -2.66 -4.09
C LEU A 96 -14.08 -3.92 -4.56
N LYS A 97 -14.06 -4.20 -5.87
CA LYS A 97 -14.83 -5.31 -6.47
C LYS A 97 -14.39 -6.69 -5.99
N HIS A 98 -13.10 -6.82 -5.67
CA HIS A 98 -12.50 -8.10 -5.29
C HIS A 98 -12.29 -8.23 -3.78
N LEU A 99 -12.74 -7.26 -2.98
CA LEU A 99 -12.62 -7.26 -1.54
C LEU A 99 -14.01 -7.30 -0.92
N ALA A 100 -14.25 -8.24 0.00
CA ALA A 100 -15.53 -8.35 0.69
C ALA A 100 -15.68 -7.30 1.80
N SER A 101 -14.60 -7.05 2.54
CA SER A 101 -14.53 -6.05 3.59
C SER A 101 -13.07 -5.66 3.87
N HIS A 102 -12.88 -4.45 4.37
CA HIS A 102 -11.62 -3.95 4.91
C HIS A 102 -11.88 -3.11 6.16
N GLU A 103 -10.91 -3.11 7.06
CA GLU A 103 -10.84 -2.21 8.19
C GLU A 103 -9.40 -1.72 8.38
N LEU A 104 -9.22 -0.50 8.89
CA LEU A 104 -7.91 0.02 9.23
C LEU A 104 -7.42 -0.66 10.50
N VAL A 105 -6.32 -1.42 10.40
CA VAL A 105 -5.76 -2.16 11.53
C VAL A 105 -4.63 -1.40 12.23
N GLN A 106 -3.76 -0.73 11.46
CA GLN A 106 -2.54 -0.11 11.98
C GLN A 106 -2.02 1.00 11.06
N TYR A 107 -1.42 2.03 11.66
CA TYR A 107 -0.64 3.08 11.01
C TYR A 107 0.70 3.22 11.73
N GLU A 108 1.82 3.15 11.01
CA GLU A 108 3.17 3.14 11.57
C GLU A 108 4.16 3.87 10.65
N TYR A 109 5.12 4.57 11.25
CA TYR A 109 6.26 5.14 10.54
C TYR A 109 7.46 4.21 10.65
N GLU A 110 7.96 3.76 9.50
CA GLU A 110 9.23 3.05 9.43
C GLU A 110 10.30 3.98 8.85
N LYS A 111 11.34 4.25 9.64
CA LYS A 111 12.55 4.89 9.13
C LYS A 111 13.47 3.81 8.62
N ASP A 112 13.86 3.90 7.35
CA ASP A 112 14.88 3.01 6.82
C ASP A 112 16.21 3.32 7.54
N THR A 113 16.48 2.55 8.59
CA THR A 113 17.74 2.61 9.34
C THR A 113 18.88 1.96 8.56
N GLN A 114 18.57 1.24 7.48
CA GLN A 114 19.55 0.80 6.51
C GLN A 114 19.62 1.83 5.38
N GLN A 115 20.52 2.80 5.52
CA GLN A 115 21.20 3.34 4.34
C GLN A 115 21.81 2.14 3.60
N ARG A 116 21.07 1.52 2.67
CA ARG A 116 21.61 0.54 1.73
C ARG A 116 22.47 1.30 0.73
N MET A 117 23.61 1.76 1.21
CA MET A 117 24.78 2.05 0.41
C MET A 117 25.24 0.71 -0.15
N VAL A 118 24.61 0.26 -1.24
CA VAL A 118 25.17 -0.81 -2.05
C VAL A 118 26.35 -0.21 -2.80
N TYR A 119 27.53 -0.26 -2.19
CA TYR A 119 28.78 0.01 -2.89
C TYR A 119 29.07 -1.16 -3.82
N ARG A 120 28.94 -0.86 -5.13
CA ARG A 120 29.67 -1.39 -6.29
C ARG A 120 29.61 -2.87 -6.63
#